data_AF-A0A816A319-F1
#
_entry.id   AF-A0A816A319-F1
#
_cell.length_a   1.000
_cell.length_b   1.000
_cell.length_c   1.000
_cell.angle_alpha   90.00
_cell.angle_beta   90.00
_cell.angle_gamma   90.00
#
_symmetry.space_group_name_H-M   'P 1'
#
loop_
_entity.id
_entity.type
_entity.pdbx_description
1 polymer ?
#
loop_
_entity_poly.entity_id
_entity_poly.type
_entity_poly.pdbx_seq_one_letter_code
_entity_poly.pdbx_strand_id
1 'polypeptide(L)'
;MTTFFAHYRQADSYRTQTSKLDQEYDDGRFKREELEYRLGDKDRLYLSKRLTYEVYQEQCEKMIKHPDQYVESKLSIEKFQQEIKQFEKELPKLQFIIDTIKARLNYFEQRKEEIEQMKRHLKQLDSEVQTALENKILKENELNRVERCLHLMKQIHRFRSSNDLVQKIYYDIPVKSKNNKKDQNGNIVEEDELSKALRLISQSIGRDWNRLYWQLPFYPCRGNEEKSNDIKHIDHKYHRGDVYHHQAIDCLTKWRRYHTRAKMDDILIALAKIRRYDLVQVIQKRILKQKRQLDYDVEDIDPRKKEIEDLNKKLNKLFEKIKNGQIQTHETYVYSSLGCGTVDPVRKYHGLSTH
;
A
#
# COMPACT_ATOMS: atom_id res chain seq x y z
N MET A 1 -1.20 -6.03 -3.29
CA MET A 1 -0.05 -5.12 -3.56
C MET A 1 0.05 -4.66 -5.01
N THR A 2 -0.42 -5.44 -5.99
CA THR A 2 -0.41 -5.07 -7.43
C THR A 2 -1.37 -3.93 -7.81
N THR A 3 -2.49 -3.78 -7.11
CA THR A 3 -3.48 -2.70 -7.37
C THR A 3 -3.03 -1.32 -6.87
N PHE A 4 -2.22 -1.25 -5.82
CA PHE A 4 -1.75 0.03 -5.26
C PHE A 4 -0.72 0.72 -6.18
N PHE A 5 0.15 -0.07 -6.82
CA PHE A 5 1.11 0.44 -7.80
C PHE A 5 0.45 0.93 -9.10
N ALA A 6 -0.70 0.36 -9.49
CA ALA A 6 -1.45 0.80 -10.65
C ALA A 6 -2.05 2.20 -10.44
N HIS A 7 -2.64 2.47 -9.27
CA HIS A 7 -3.19 3.77 -8.94
C HIS A 7 -2.12 4.87 -8.80
N TYR A 8 -0.94 4.53 -8.26
CA TYR A 8 0.15 5.51 -8.13
C TYR A 8 0.72 5.95 -9.49
N ARG A 9 0.87 5.01 -10.45
CA ARG A 9 1.27 5.36 -11.83
C ARG A 9 0.23 6.22 -12.55
N GLN A 10 -1.05 5.99 -12.28
CA GLN A 10 -2.12 6.81 -12.84
C GLN A 10 -2.06 8.24 -12.29
N ALA A 11 -1.86 8.42 -10.98
CA ALA A 11 -1.74 9.72 -10.35
C ALA A 11 -0.54 10.55 -10.86
N ASP A 12 0.64 9.92 -11.03
CA ASP A 12 1.82 10.60 -11.58
C ASP A 12 1.64 11.00 -13.05
N SER A 13 0.91 10.19 -13.84
CA SER A 13 0.55 10.53 -15.22
C SER A 13 -0.38 11.74 -15.29
N TYR A 14 -1.36 11.86 -14.39
CA TYR A 14 -2.24 13.03 -14.34
C TYR A 14 -1.49 14.29 -13.91
N ARG A 15 -0.57 14.17 -12.94
CA ARG A 15 0.24 15.30 -12.45
C ARG A 15 1.19 15.87 -13.51
N THR A 16 1.75 15.00 -14.36
CA THR A 16 2.58 15.43 -15.50
C THR A 16 1.76 16.04 -16.63
N GLN A 17 0.51 15.62 -16.83
CA GLN A 17 -0.39 16.23 -17.82
C GLN A 17 -0.88 17.62 -17.37
N THR A 18 -1.21 17.82 -16.09
CA THR A 18 -1.64 19.14 -15.59
C THR A 18 -0.51 20.17 -15.65
N SER A 19 0.73 19.78 -15.31
CA SER A 19 1.90 20.67 -15.38
C SER A 19 2.19 21.17 -16.81
N LYS A 20 2.01 20.31 -17.81
CA LYS A 20 2.16 20.70 -19.23
C LYS A 20 1.08 21.68 -19.70
N LEU A 21 -0.16 21.47 -19.26
CA LEU A 21 -1.27 22.37 -19.57
C LEU A 21 -1.09 23.75 -18.92
N ASP A 22 -0.59 23.80 -17.69
CA ASP A 22 -0.31 25.05 -16.99
C ASP A 22 0.83 25.84 -17.69
N GLN A 23 1.89 25.15 -18.15
CA GLN A 23 2.96 25.78 -18.95
C GLN A 23 2.48 26.30 -20.30
N GLU A 24 1.65 25.56 -21.03
CA GLU A 24 1.08 26.03 -22.32
C GLU A 24 0.15 27.25 -22.13
N TYR A 25 -0.54 27.33 -20.99
CA TYR A 25 -1.44 28.44 -20.69
C TYR A 25 -0.67 29.75 -20.41
N ASP A 26 0.45 29.67 -19.66
CA ASP A 26 1.31 30.83 -19.38
C ASP A 26 2.02 31.35 -20.64
N ASP A 27 2.51 30.45 -21.50
CA ASP A 27 3.14 30.81 -22.79
C ASP A 27 2.15 31.50 -23.74
N GLY A 28 0.89 31.07 -23.73
CA GLY A 28 -0.19 31.68 -24.51
C GLY A 28 -0.55 33.09 -24.02
N ARG A 29 -0.52 33.32 -22.71
CA ARG A 29 -0.80 34.62 -22.10
C ARG A 29 0.28 35.65 -22.46
N PHE A 30 1.55 35.27 -22.37
CA PHE A 30 2.68 36.16 -22.70
C PHE A 30 2.66 36.62 -24.17
N LYS A 31 2.39 35.69 -25.10
CA LYS A 31 2.28 36.02 -26.53
C LYS A 31 1.11 36.96 -26.83
N ARG A 32 0.01 36.87 -26.08
CA ARG A 32 -1.16 37.74 -26.24
C ARG A 32 -0.89 39.16 -25.75
N GLU A 33 -0.27 39.30 -24.58
CA GLU A 33 0.13 40.59 -24.02
C GLU A 33 1.17 41.29 -24.92
N GLU A 34 2.12 40.54 -25.51
CA GLU A 34 3.08 41.10 -26.47
C GLU A 34 2.41 41.59 -27.77
N LEU A 35 1.43 40.85 -28.29
CA LEU A 35 0.67 41.25 -29.48
C LEU A 35 -0.21 42.48 -29.24
N GLU A 36 -0.90 42.55 -28.10
CA GLU A 36 -1.72 43.72 -27.73
C GLU A 36 -0.86 44.98 -27.55
N TYR A 37 0.33 44.85 -26.96
CA TYR A 37 1.28 45.95 -26.84
C TYR A 37 1.75 46.46 -28.21
N ARG A 38 2.08 45.55 -29.14
CA ARG A 38 2.56 45.89 -30.48
C ARG A 38 1.49 46.51 -31.39
N LEU A 39 0.23 46.07 -31.27
CA LEU A 39 -0.88 46.67 -32.02
C LEU A 39 -1.26 48.05 -31.45
N GLY A 40 -1.30 48.19 -30.12
CA GLY A 40 -1.67 49.44 -29.45
C GLY A 40 -0.78 50.62 -29.80
N ASP A 41 0.55 50.42 -29.86
CA ASP A 41 1.50 51.51 -30.10
C ASP A 41 1.55 51.96 -31.56
N LYS A 42 1.51 51.03 -32.53
CA LYS A 42 1.60 51.39 -33.96
C LYS A 42 0.34 52.08 -34.45
N ASP A 43 -0.84 51.60 -34.06
CA ASP A 43 -2.11 52.17 -34.50
C ASP A 43 -2.38 53.51 -33.80
N ARG A 44 -2.00 53.66 -32.51
CA ARG A 44 -2.05 54.97 -31.83
C ARG A 44 -1.09 55.98 -32.43
N LEU A 45 0.14 55.59 -32.78
CA LEU A 45 1.11 56.50 -33.39
C LEU A 45 0.68 56.93 -34.80
N TYR A 46 0.08 56.01 -35.57
CA TYR A 46 -0.45 56.29 -36.89
C TYR A 46 -1.68 57.21 -36.85
N LEU A 47 -2.63 56.97 -35.95
CA LEU A 47 -3.79 57.84 -35.74
C LEU A 47 -3.37 59.22 -35.18
N SER A 48 -2.44 59.25 -34.23
CA SER A 48 -1.88 60.48 -33.64
C SER A 48 -1.27 61.39 -34.72
N LYS A 49 -0.40 60.86 -35.59
CA LYS A 49 0.24 61.64 -36.67
C LYS A 49 -0.71 62.15 -37.74
N ARG A 50 -1.88 61.51 -37.92
CA ARG A 50 -2.86 61.88 -38.95
C ARG A 50 -3.93 62.85 -38.42
N LEU A 51 -4.14 62.88 -37.10
CA LEU A 51 -5.07 63.76 -36.41
C LEU A 51 -4.40 64.99 -35.77
N THR A 52 -3.08 65.17 -35.90
CA THR A 52 -2.45 66.40 -35.43
C THR A 52 -3.01 67.60 -36.18
N TYR A 53 -3.41 68.60 -35.41
CA TYR A 53 -3.91 69.89 -35.87
C TYR A 53 -3.03 70.54 -36.95
N GLU A 54 -1.72 70.23 -36.93
CA GLU A 54 -0.71 70.67 -37.90
C GLU A 54 -0.96 70.15 -39.33
N VAL A 55 -1.38 68.88 -39.49
CA VAL A 55 -1.68 68.31 -40.82
C VAL A 55 -2.97 68.90 -41.38
N TYR A 56 -3.94 69.18 -40.50
CA TYR A 56 -5.18 69.86 -40.87
C TYR A 56 -4.93 71.33 -41.26
N GLN A 57 -4.08 72.05 -40.52
CA GLN A 57 -3.67 73.41 -40.84
C GLN A 57 -2.88 73.49 -42.16
N GLU A 58 -1.93 72.59 -42.41
CA GLU A 58 -1.19 72.55 -43.68
C GLU A 58 -2.11 72.30 -44.88
N GLN A 59 -3.12 71.45 -44.74
CA GLN A 59 -4.11 71.23 -45.80
C GLN A 59 -5.02 72.44 -46.02
N CYS A 60 -5.44 73.12 -44.94
CA CYS A 60 -6.22 74.36 -45.04
C CYS A 60 -5.42 75.50 -45.70
N GLU A 61 -4.14 75.67 -45.35
CA GLU A 61 -3.27 76.68 -45.97
C GLU A 61 -3.01 76.41 -47.46
N LYS A 62 -2.87 75.14 -47.85
CA LYS A 62 -2.74 74.74 -49.26
C LYS A 62 -4.02 75.04 -50.06
N MET A 63 -5.20 74.84 -49.46
CA MET A 63 -6.49 75.16 -50.08
C MET A 63 -6.72 76.67 -50.26
N ILE A 64 -6.19 77.52 -49.39
CA ILE A 64 -6.32 78.98 -49.48
C ILE A 64 -5.43 79.57 -50.59
N LYS A 65 -4.28 78.94 -50.91
CA LYS A 65 -3.29 79.46 -51.87
C LYS A 65 -3.59 79.16 -53.35
N HIS A 66 -4.42 78.15 -53.65
CA HIS A 66 -4.73 77.75 -55.04
C HIS A 66 -6.25 77.55 -55.26
N PRO A 67 -7.01 78.63 -55.53
CA PRO A 67 -8.46 78.56 -55.66
C PRO A 67 -8.96 77.83 -56.91
N ASP A 68 -8.14 77.61 -57.95
CA ASP A 68 -8.56 76.87 -59.16
C ASP A 68 -8.51 75.33 -58.99
N GLN A 69 -7.85 74.82 -57.94
CA GLN A 69 -7.92 73.40 -57.51
C GLN A 69 -9.20 73.07 -56.73
N TYR A 70 -10.17 74.00 -56.67
CA TYR A 70 -11.44 73.81 -55.98
C TYR A 70 -12.26 72.64 -56.54
N VAL A 71 -12.15 72.35 -57.84
CA VAL A 71 -12.93 71.26 -58.47
C VAL A 71 -12.42 69.89 -58.02
N GLU A 72 -11.09 69.69 -57.93
CA GLU A 72 -10.51 68.47 -57.34
C GLU A 72 -10.78 68.37 -55.84
N SER A 73 -10.75 69.51 -55.14
CA SER A 73 -11.12 69.57 -53.71
C SER A 73 -12.59 69.23 -53.47
N LYS A 74 -13.50 69.63 -54.36
CA LYS A 74 -14.94 69.30 -54.28
C LYS A 74 -15.21 67.81 -54.54
N LEU A 75 -14.52 67.24 -55.53
CA LEU A 75 -14.51 65.79 -55.80
C LEU A 75 -13.93 64.99 -54.62
N SER A 76 -12.93 65.53 -53.93
CA SER A 76 -12.35 64.94 -52.72
C SER A 76 -13.35 65.00 -51.54
N ILE A 77 -14.03 66.13 -51.34
CA ILE A 77 -15.07 66.28 -50.31
C ILE A 77 -16.24 65.31 -50.56
N GLU A 78 -16.70 65.14 -51.80
CA GLU A 78 -17.77 64.18 -52.12
C GLU A 78 -17.35 62.74 -51.84
N LYS A 79 -16.10 62.36 -52.15
CA LYS A 79 -15.55 61.04 -51.78
C LYS A 79 -15.51 60.85 -50.27
N PHE A 80 -15.03 61.84 -49.52
CA PHE A 80 -15.03 61.77 -48.05
C PHE A 80 -16.46 61.69 -47.48
N GLN A 81 -17.43 62.39 -48.06
CA GLN A 81 -18.83 62.27 -47.65
C GLN A 81 -19.41 60.88 -47.93
N GLN A 82 -19.00 60.22 -49.02
CA GLN A 82 -19.38 58.84 -49.31
C GLN A 82 -18.73 57.86 -48.32
N GLU A 83 -17.45 58.04 -48.01
CA GLU A 83 -16.73 57.26 -46.99
C GLU A 83 -17.38 57.42 -45.60
N ILE A 84 -17.73 58.65 -45.20
CA ILE A 84 -18.45 58.92 -43.95
C ILE A 84 -19.79 58.16 -43.93
N LYS A 85 -20.59 58.25 -45.00
CA LYS A 85 -21.85 57.50 -45.11
C LYS A 85 -21.66 55.99 -45.10
N GLN A 86 -20.55 55.49 -45.63
CA GLN A 86 -20.21 54.07 -45.55
C GLN A 86 -19.85 53.67 -44.13
N PHE A 87 -19.01 54.45 -43.45
CA PHE A 87 -18.65 54.23 -42.05
C PHE A 87 -19.87 54.30 -41.14
N GLU A 88 -20.80 55.23 -41.35
CA GLU A 88 -22.07 55.30 -40.61
C GLU A 88 -22.90 54.01 -40.74
N LYS A 89 -22.82 53.31 -41.88
CA LYS A 89 -23.49 52.01 -42.09
C LYS A 89 -22.71 50.82 -41.50
N GLU A 90 -21.39 50.90 -41.43
CA GLU A 90 -20.53 49.83 -40.91
C GLU A 90 -20.38 49.86 -39.38
N LEU A 91 -20.38 51.06 -38.78
CA LEU A 91 -20.26 51.27 -37.35
C LEU A 91 -21.27 50.49 -36.50
N PRO A 92 -22.59 50.45 -36.82
CA PRO A 92 -23.54 49.62 -36.06
C PRO A 92 -23.28 48.11 -36.22
N LYS A 93 -22.74 47.65 -37.36
CA LYS A 93 -22.37 46.23 -37.55
C LYS A 93 -21.17 45.87 -36.68
N LEU A 94 -20.16 46.73 -36.64
CA LEU A 94 -18.99 46.56 -35.76
C LEU A 94 -19.41 46.61 -34.29
N GLN A 95 -20.31 47.51 -33.92
CA GLN A 95 -20.86 47.60 -32.57
C GLN A 95 -21.57 46.30 -32.18
N PHE A 96 -22.42 45.75 -33.05
CA PHE A 96 -23.07 44.46 -32.82
C PHE A 96 -22.07 43.31 -32.64
N ILE A 97 -21.00 43.27 -33.42
CA ILE A 97 -19.93 42.27 -33.28
C ILE A 97 -19.22 42.43 -31.93
N ILE A 98 -18.89 43.66 -31.53
CA ILE A 98 -18.29 43.98 -30.23
C ILE A 98 -19.20 43.49 -29.10
N ASP A 99 -20.50 43.77 -29.16
CA ASP A 99 -21.46 43.36 -28.13
C ASP A 99 -21.60 41.83 -28.05
N THR A 100 -21.57 41.16 -29.20
CA THR A 100 -21.54 39.69 -29.28
C THR A 100 -20.27 39.11 -28.64
N ILE A 101 -19.11 39.71 -28.90
CA ILE A 101 -17.84 39.30 -28.31
C ILE A 101 -17.84 39.55 -26.80
N LYS A 102 -18.35 40.69 -26.33
CA LYS A 102 -18.51 40.99 -24.90
C LYS A 102 -19.42 39.98 -24.20
N ALA A 103 -20.55 39.63 -24.80
CA ALA A 103 -21.44 38.61 -24.25
C ALA A 103 -20.75 37.24 -24.12
N ARG A 104 -19.95 36.86 -25.12
CA ARG A 104 -19.15 35.62 -25.08
C ARG A 104 -18.05 35.68 -24.01
N LEU A 105 -17.36 36.81 -23.85
CA LEU A 105 -16.36 37.00 -22.80
C LEU A 105 -16.97 36.84 -21.41
N ASN A 106 -18.10 37.50 -21.15
CA ASN A 106 -18.83 37.37 -19.88
C ASN A 106 -19.23 35.91 -19.60
N TYR A 107 -19.68 35.18 -20.63
CA TYR A 107 -19.99 33.75 -20.49
C TYR A 107 -18.75 32.92 -20.11
N PHE A 108 -17.59 33.19 -20.70
CA PHE A 108 -16.35 32.50 -20.34
C PHE A 108 -15.88 32.85 -18.92
N GLU A 109 -16.06 34.09 -18.48
CA GLU A 109 -15.75 34.52 -17.11
C GLU A 109 -16.64 33.80 -16.09
N GLN A 110 -17.96 33.77 -16.32
CA GLN A 110 -18.89 33.01 -15.49
C GLN A 110 -18.53 31.53 -15.42
N ARG A 111 -18.21 30.92 -16.56
CA ARG A 111 -17.82 29.50 -16.62
C ARG A 111 -16.51 29.24 -15.89
N LYS A 112 -15.57 30.18 -15.92
CA LYS A 112 -14.32 30.11 -15.16
C LYS A 112 -14.57 30.17 -13.65
N GLU A 113 -15.47 31.05 -13.20
CA GLU A 113 -15.87 31.12 -11.79
C GLU A 113 -16.54 29.83 -11.32
N GLU A 114 -17.43 29.24 -12.11
CA GLU A 114 -18.06 27.95 -11.80
C GLU A 114 -17.02 26.83 -11.63
N ILE A 115 -16.02 26.77 -12.54
CA ILE A 115 -14.93 25.80 -12.44
C ILE A 115 -14.12 26.00 -11.16
N GLU A 116 -13.79 27.24 -10.80
CA GLU A 116 -13.07 27.53 -9.56
C GLU A 116 -13.89 27.18 -8.31
N GLN A 117 -15.20 27.40 -8.32
CA GLN A 117 -16.09 26.95 -7.25
C GLN A 117 -16.09 25.42 -7.13
N MET A 118 -16.21 24.70 -8.24
CA MET A 118 -16.14 23.23 -8.25
C MET A 118 -14.80 22.72 -7.74
N LYS A 119 -13.68 23.35 -8.11
CA LYS A 119 -12.34 23.00 -7.59
C LYS A 119 -12.26 23.19 -6.08
N ARG A 120 -12.84 24.26 -5.52
CA ARG A 120 -12.89 24.47 -4.06
C ARG A 120 -13.71 23.40 -3.37
N HIS A 121 -14.86 23.03 -3.94
CA HIS A 121 -15.72 21.98 -3.40
C HIS A 121 -15.03 20.60 -3.42
N LEU A 122 -14.31 20.27 -4.51
CA LEU A 122 -13.52 19.03 -4.58
C LEU A 122 -12.43 18.98 -3.49
N LYS A 123 -11.72 20.08 -3.24
CA LYS A 123 -10.73 20.16 -2.16
C LYS A 123 -11.35 19.97 -0.77
N GLN A 124 -12.56 20.50 -0.56
CA GLN A 124 -13.30 20.28 0.68
C GLN A 124 -13.67 18.82 0.86
N LEU A 125 -14.22 18.18 -0.17
CA LEU A 125 -14.53 16.75 -0.15
C LEU A 125 -13.29 15.88 0.10
N ASP A 126 -12.15 16.20 -0.51
CA ASP A 126 -10.89 15.48 -0.27
C ASP A 126 -10.48 15.58 1.21
N SER A 127 -10.64 16.75 1.83
CA SER A 127 -10.35 16.93 3.26
C SER A 127 -11.34 16.17 4.17
N GLU A 128 -12.61 16.08 3.79
CA GLU A 128 -13.63 15.30 4.50
C GLU A 128 -13.36 13.80 4.39
N VAL A 129 -12.95 13.31 3.21
CA VAL A 129 -12.56 11.90 3.02
C VAL A 129 -11.34 11.55 3.87
N GLN A 130 -10.34 12.43 3.90
CA GLN A 130 -9.13 12.22 4.70
C GLN A 130 -9.45 12.15 6.20
N THR A 131 -10.25 13.10 6.71
CA THR A 131 -10.67 13.11 8.12
C THR A 131 -11.55 11.90 8.46
N ALA A 132 -12.42 11.45 7.55
CA ALA A 132 -13.19 10.23 7.73
C ALA A 132 -12.31 8.97 7.79
N LEU A 133 -11.24 8.92 6.99
CA LEU A 133 -10.29 7.80 6.98
C LEU A 133 -9.48 7.73 8.28
N GLU A 134 -9.02 8.86 8.80
CA GLU A 134 -8.35 8.95 10.10
C GLU A 134 -9.27 8.50 11.24
N ASN A 135 -10.52 8.97 11.25
CA ASN A 135 -11.54 8.56 12.21
C ASN A 135 -11.81 7.05 12.15
N LYS A 136 -11.89 6.47 10.94
CA LYS A 136 -12.05 5.03 10.77
C LYS A 136 -10.89 4.26 11.41
N ILE A 137 -9.64 4.67 11.16
CA ILE A 137 -8.46 4.02 11.74
C ILE A 137 -8.49 4.08 13.28
N LEU A 138 -8.85 5.22 13.85
CA LEU A 138 -8.99 5.38 15.29
C LEU A 138 -10.05 4.42 15.86
N LYS A 139 -11.22 4.31 15.21
CA LYS A 139 -12.29 3.41 15.64
C LYS A 139 -11.94 1.93 15.49
N GLU A 140 -11.21 1.56 14.44
CA GLU A 140 -10.71 0.20 14.26
C GLU A 140 -9.71 -0.18 15.37
N ASN A 141 -8.84 0.75 15.76
CA ASN A 141 -7.92 0.57 16.87
C ASN A 141 -8.64 0.42 18.23
N GLU A 142 -9.68 1.23 18.46
CA GLU A 142 -10.55 1.10 19.65
C GLU A 142 -11.25 -0.26 19.69
N LEU A 143 -11.82 -0.70 18.56
CA LEU A 143 -12.47 -2.01 18.44
C LEU A 143 -11.48 -3.15 18.76
N ASN A 144 -10.29 -3.13 18.14
CA ASN A 144 -9.23 -4.11 18.40
C ASN A 144 -8.78 -4.13 19.87
N ARG A 145 -8.82 -2.99 20.56
CA ARG A 145 -8.55 -2.92 22.01
C ARG A 145 -9.68 -3.59 22.80
N VAL A 146 -10.93 -3.28 22.50
CA VAL A 146 -12.11 -3.86 23.19
C VAL A 146 -12.17 -5.38 22.97
N GLU A 147 -11.91 -5.86 21.76
CA GLU A 147 -11.88 -7.30 21.45
C GLU A 147 -10.81 -8.04 22.27
N ARG A 148 -9.62 -7.47 22.41
CA ARG A 148 -8.57 -8.03 23.28
C ARG A 148 -9.01 -8.08 24.74
N CYS A 149 -9.61 -7.01 25.26
CA CYS A 149 -10.15 -7.00 26.63
C CYS A 149 -11.23 -8.06 26.83
N LEU A 150 -12.15 -8.20 25.87
CA LEU A 150 -13.23 -9.19 25.89
C LEU A 150 -12.67 -10.62 25.82
N HIS A 151 -11.63 -10.85 25.03
CA HIS A 151 -10.92 -12.12 25.00
C HIS A 151 -10.30 -12.47 26.36
N LEU A 152 -9.61 -11.51 26.99
CA LEU A 152 -9.03 -11.69 28.33
C LEU A 152 -10.12 -11.97 29.38
N MET A 153 -11.23 -11.22 29.37
CA MET A 153 -12.36 -11.47 30.28
C MET A 153 -12.93 -12.88 30.10
N LYS A 154 -13.08 -13.35 28.85
CA LYS A 154 -13.51 -14.73 28.57
C LYS A 154 -12.51 -15.76 29.09
N GLN A 155 -11.21 -15.50 28.98
CA GLN A 155 -10.18 -16.39 29.55
C GLN A 155 -10.26 -16.43 31.08
N ILE A 156 -10.31 -15.27 31.74
CA ILE A 156 -10.45 -15.16 33.19
C ILE A 156 -11.70 -15.90 33.67
N HIS A 157 -12.84 -15.69 33.00
CA HIS A 157 -14.08 -16.38 33.33
C HIS A 157 -13.94 -17.92 33.20
N ARG A 158 -13.31 -18.40 32.12
CA ARG A 158 -13.03 -19.84 31.93
C ARG A 158 -12.15 -20.41 33.04
N PHE A 159 -11.10 -19.69 33.43
CA PHE A 159 -10.22 -20.13 34.51
C PHE A 159 -10.94 -20.14 35.85
N ARG A 160 -11.71 -19.09 36.16
CA ARG A 160 -12.52 -18.99 37.38
C ARG A 160 -13.57 -20.11 37.47
N SER A 161 -14.16 -20.50 36.34
CA SER A 161 -15.18 -21.56 36.28
C SER A 161 -14.58 -22.97 36.32
N SER A 162 -13.26 -23.13 36.19
CA SER A 162 -12.60 -24.43 36.13
C SER A 162 -12.18 -24.89 37.53
N ASN A 163 -12.87 -25.89 38.08
CA ASN A 163 -12.53 -26.51 39.38
C ASN A 163 -11.10 -27.10 39.42
N ASP A 164 -10.54 -27.44 38.27
CA ASP A 164 -9.20 -28.03 38.09
C ASP A 164 -8.07 -26.96 38.06
N LEU A 165 -8.40 -25.66 38.13
CA LEU A 165 -7.38 -24.61 38.08
C LEU A 165 -6.48 -24.64 39.32
N VAL A 166 -7.08 -24.76 40.51
CA VAL A 166 -6.36 -24.76 41.78
C VAL A 166 -5.41 -25.97 41.85
N GLN A 167 -5.86 -27.14 41.40
CA GLN A 167 -5.01 -28.35 41.32
C GLN A 167 -3.86 -28.16 40.34
N LYS A 168 -4.09 -27.58 39.16
CA LYS A 168 -3.03 -27.31 38.19
C LYS A 168 -1.97 -26.34 38.72
N ILE A 169 -2.40 -25.29 39.41
CA ILE A 169 -1.47 -24.34 40.05
C ILE A 169 -0.67 -25.06 41.15
N TYR A 170 -1.34 -25.86 41.98
CA TYR A 170 -0.70 -26.60 43.07
C TYR A 170 0.39 -27.58 42.59
N TYR A 171 0.20 -28.21 41.41
CA TYR A 171 1.14 -29.17 40.84
C TYR A 171 2.08 -28.58 39.76
N ASP A 172 2.14 -27.24 39.61
CA ASP A 172 2.90 -26.55 38.55
C ASP A 172 2.60 -27.07 37.12
N ILE A 173 1.36 -27.54 36.90
CA ILE A 173 0.91 -27.99 35.60
C ILE A 173 0.56 -26.76 34.77
N PRO A 174 1.18 -26.55 33.59
CA PRO A 174 0.91 -25.38 32.77
C PRO A 174 -0.57 -25.35 32.38
N VAL A 175 -1.25 -24.25 32.74
CA VAL A 175 -2.67 -24.01 32.46
C VAL A 175 -2.86 -23.65 30.98
N LYS A 176 -2.55 -24.58 30.08
CA LYS A 176 -2.79 -24.41 28.66
C LYS A 176 -4.27 -24.70 28.37
N SER A 177 -4.97 -23.72 27.81
CA SER A 177 -6.34 -23.89 27.30
C SER A 177 -6.34 -25.00 26.24
N LYS A 178 -6.95 -26.15 26.57
CA LYS A 178 -7.03 -27.33 25.68
C LYS A 178 -7.73 -27.07 24.34
N ASN A 179 -8.32 -25.88 24.14
CA ASN A 179 -9.10 -25.53 22.96
C ASN A 179 -8.48 -24.46 22.05
N ASN A 180 -7.28 -23.94 22.32
CA ASN A 180 -6.64 -23.01 21.39
C ASN A 180 -5.92 -23.80 20.27
N LYS A 181 -6.71 -24.45 19.40
CA LYS A 181 -6.21 -25.04 18.14
C LYS A 181 -6.04 -24.02 17.00
N LYS A 182 -6.28 -22.75 17.29
CA LYS A 182 -6.04 -21.65 16.37
C LYS A 182 -5.27 -20.59 17.14
N ASP A 183 -4.12 -20.18 16.62
CA ASP A 183 -3.48 -18.95 17.06
C ASP A 183 -4.41 -17.77 16.78
N GLN A 184 -4.13 -16.61 17.40
CA GLN A 184 -4.92 -15.39 17.24
C GLN A 184 -5.11 -14.97 15.76
N ASN A 185 -4.29 -15.52 14.85
CA ASN A 185 -4.31 -15.28 13.41
C ASN A 185 -5.05 -16.36 12.59
N GLY A 186 -5.70 -17.34 13.23
CA GLY A 186 -6.46 -18.40 12.54
C GLY A 186 -5.61 -19.52 11.92
N ASN A 187 -4.28 -19.46 12.05
CA ASN A 187 -3.38 -20.50 11.57
C ASN A 187 -3.51 -21.77 12.43
N ILE A 188 -3.52 -22.92 11.76
CA ILE A 188 -3.54 -24.24 12.40
C ILE A 188 -2.18 -24.39 13.09
N VAL A 189 -2.19 -24.36 14.43
CA VAL A 189 -0.99 -24.61 15.23
C VAL A 189 -0.45 -25.97 14.82
N GLU A 190 0.80 -25.97 14.36
CA GLU A 190 1.46 -27.16 13.88
C GLU A 190 1.37 -28.29 14.91
N GLU A 191 0.79 -29.41 14.51
CA GLU A 191 0.54 -30.53 15.43
C GLU A 191 1.87 -31.08 15.93
N ASP A 192 2.08 -31.07 17.25
CA ASP A 192 3.28 -31.60 17.94
C ASP A 192 3.65 -32.99 17.38
N GLU A 193 4.94 -33.19 17.09
CA GLU A 193 5.52 -34.42 16.51
C GLU A 193 5.05 -35.67 17.25
N LEU A 194 4.96 -35.59 18.58
CA LEU A 194 4.46 -36.68 19.41
C LEU A 194 3.01 -37.03 19.07
N SER A 195 2.15 -36.03 18.88
CA SER A 195 0.74 -36.24 18.49
C SER A 195 0.63 -36.88 17.11
N LYS A 196 1.47 -36.44 16.15
CA LYS A 196 1.55 -37.03 14.80
C LYS A 196 1.92 -38.52 14.91
N ALA A 197 2.90 -38.87 15.74
CA ALA A 197 3.30 -40.26 15.97
C ALA A 197 2.19 -41.08 16.63
N LEU A 198 1.57 -40.58 17.69
CA LEU A 198 0.47 -41.27 18.37
C LEU A 198 -0.69 -41.57 17.43
N ARG A 199 -1.03 -40.63 16.53
CA ARG A 199 -2.06 -40.85 15.51
C ARG A 199 -1.65 -41.96 14.54
N LEU A 200 -0.42 -41.91 14.02
CA LEU A 200 0.08 -42.94 13.11
C LEU A 200 0.08 -44.33 13.75
N ILE A 201 0.54 -44.43 15.01
CA ILE A 201 0.53 -45.68 15.77
C ILE A 201 -0.90 -46.18 15.93
N SER A 202 -1.83 -45.30 16.34
CA SER A 202 -3.21 -45.70 16.55
C SER A 202 -3.88 -46.27 15.29
N GLN A 203 -3.48 -45.84 14.09
CA GLN A 203 -4.00 -46.37 12.83
C GLN A 203 -3.45 -47.77 12.49
N SER A 204 -2.25 -48.09 12.99
CA SER A 204 -1.46 -49.22 12.50
C SER A 204 -1.24 -50.33 13.55
N ILE A 205 -1.47 -50.04 14.83
CA ILE A 205 -1.24 -50.99 15.94
C ILE A 205 -2.30 -52.10 15.98
N GLY A 206 -3.53 -51.81 15.59
CA GLY A 206 -4.63 -52.78 15.60
C GLY A 206 -4.88 -53.35 16.99
N ARG A 207 -4.99 -54.68 17.10
CA ARG A 207 -5.31 -55.41 18.35
C ARG A 207 -4.23 -55.32 19.43
N ASP A 208 -2.99 -54.96 19.08
CA ASP A 208 -1.87 -54.89 20.03
C ASP A 208 -1.87 -53.63 20.91
N TRP A 209 -2.88 -52.76 20.79
CA TRP A 209 -2.94 -51.50 21.52
C TRP A 209 -2.94 -51.71 23.05
N ASN A 210 -3.56 -52.79 23.54
CA ASN A 210 -3.61 -53.11 24.96
C ASN A 210 -2.24 -53.51 25.51
N ARG A 211 -1.48 -54.33 24.76
CA ARG A 211 -0.10 -54.72 25.07
C ARG A 211 0.80 -53.50 25.09
N LEU A 212 0.60 -52.59 24.13
CA LEU A 212 1.32 -51.32 24.11
C LEU A 212 1.05 -50.52 25.38
N TYR A 213 -0.20 -50.36 25.80
CA TYR A 213 -0.56 -49.59 27.00
C TYR A 213 0.09 -50.11 28.28
N TRP A 214 0.19 -51.43 28.43
CA TRP A 214 0.88 -52.06 29.55
C TRP A 214 2.36 -51.71 29.60
N GLN A 215 3.02 -51.69 28.43
CA GLN A 215 4.45 -51.43 28.31
C GLN A 215 4.83 -49.95 28.35
N LEU A 216 3.85 -49.04 28.22
CA LEU A 216 4.09 -47.61 28.29
C LEU A 216 4.55 -47.20 29.70
N PRO A 217 5.63 -46.40 29.82
CA PRO A 217 6.05 -45.83 31.10
C PRO A 217 5.04 -44.79 31.56
N PHE A 218 4.88 -44.60 32.87
CA PHE A 218 4.05 -43.55 33.46
C PHE A 218 4.87 -42.78 34.49
N TYR A 219 4.85 -41.45 34.43
CA TYR A 219 5.44 -40.58 35.44
C TYR A 219 4.39 -39.56 35.89
N PRO A 220 3.86 -39.67 37.13
CA PRO A 220 4.20 -40.66 38.17
C PRO A 220 3.81 -42.10 37.82
N CYS A 221 4.45 -43.09 38.47
CA CYS A 221 4.16 -44.51 38.26
C CYS A 221 2.69 -44.80 38.60
N ARG A 222 1.99 -45.48 37.68
CA ARG A 222 0.59 -45.91 37.88
C ARG A 222 0.51 -47.38 38.20
N GLY A 223 -0.38 -47.73 39.13
CA GLY A 223 -0.62 -49.11 39.56
C GLY A 223 -1.21 -49.97 38.46
N ASN A 224 -1.03 -51.29 38.57
CA ASN A 224 -1.57 -52.24 37.59
C ASN A 224 -3.11 -52.26 37.58
N GLU A 225 -3.74 -52.05 38.74
CA GLU A 225 -5.21 -51.98 38.84
C GLU A 225 -5.77 -50.78 38.07
N GLU A 226 -5.12 -49.62 38.17
CA GLU A 226 -5.52 -48.43 37.43
C GLU A 226 -5.40 -48.64 35.92
N LYS A 227 -4.30 -49.22 35.46
CA LYS A 227 -4.10 -49.57 34.04
C LYS A 227 -5.16 -50.57 33.56
N SER A 228 -5.48 -51.57 34.37
CA SER A 228 -6.53 -52.55 34.08
C SER A 228 -7.91 -51.89 33.96
N ASN A 229 -8.26 -51.00 34.89
CA ASN A 229 -9.50 -50.25 34.87
C ASN A 229 -9.59 -49.34 33.64
N ASP A 230 -8.48 -48.71 33.25
CA ASP A 230 -8.43 -47.90 32.04
C ASP A 230 -8.68 -48.70 30.77
N ILE A 231 -8.09 -49.90 30.65
CA ILE A 231 -8.32 -50.82 29.53
C ILE A 231 -9.79 -51.27 29.50
N LYS A 232 -10.33 -51.73 30.64
CA LYS A 232 -11.74 -52.13 30.75
C LYS A 232 -12.68 -50.99 30.36
N HIS A 233 -12.36 -49.76 30.74
CA HIS A 233 -13.15 -48.59 30.38
C HIS A 233 -13.06 -48.24 28.88
N ILE A 234 -11.91 -48.47 28.24
CA ILE A 234 -11.74 -48.24 26.81
C ILE A 234 -12.45 -49.35 26.01
N ASP A 235 -12.32 -50.62 26.41
CA ASP A 235 -13.10 -51.73 25.86
C ASP A 235 -14.60 -51.46 26.02
N HIS A 236 -15.02 -51.25 27.27
CA HIS A 236 -16.07 -50.33 27.75
C HIS A 236 -16.84 -49.51 26.69
N LYS A 237 -16.10 -48.54 26.17
CA LYS A 237 -16.59 -47.45 25.36
C LYS A 237 -16.71 -47.82 23.87
N TYR A 238 -16.00 -48.86 23.43
CA TYR A 238 -15.77 -49.15 22.02
C TYR A 238 -16.15 -50.59 21.64
N HIS A 239 -17.22 -51.13 22.23
CA HIS A 239 -17.64 -52.54 22.10
C HIS A 239 -18.16 -53.00 20.73
N ARG A 240 -18.46 -52.11 19.78
CA ARG A 240 -19.14 -52.47 18.52
C ARG A 240 -18.33 -52.13 17.27
N GLY A 241 -17.90 -53.16 16.53
CA GLY A 241 -17.28 -53.04 15.20
C GLY A 241 -15.75 -53.08 15.19
N ASP A 242 -15.16 -52.62 14.09
CA ASP A 242 -13.69 -52.54 13.92
C ASP A 242 -13.15 -51.25 14.57
N VAL A 243 -13.12 -51.24 15.91
CA VAL A 243 -12.91 -50.03 16.71
C VAL A 243 -11.48 -49.92 17.26
N TYR A 244 -10.57 -50.81 16.86
CA TYR A 244 -9.20 -50.86 17.40
C TYR A 244 -8.44 -49.55 17.22
N HIS A 245 -8.69 -48.84 16.11
CA HIS A 245 -8.10 -47.50 15.89
C HIS A 245 -8.54 -46.50 16.97
N HIS A 246 -9.84 -46.44 17.26
CA HIS A 246 -10.39 -45.54 18.26
C HIS A 246 -10.01 -45.93 19.69
N GLN A 247 -9.89 -47.23 19.98
CA GLN A 247 -9.36 -47.72 21.25
C GLN A 247 -7.91 -47.29 21.43
N ALA A 248 -7.07 -47.50 20.41
CA ALA A 248 -5.66 -47.13 20.44
C ALA A 248 -5.45 -45.62 20.60
N ILE A 249 -6.20 -44.78 19.88
CA ILE A 249 -6.05 -43.32 20.02
C ILE A 249 -6.50 -42.84 21.41
N ASP A 250 -7.58 -43.39 21.97
CA ASP A 250 -8.07 -42.98 23.30
C ASP A 250 -7.11 -43.43 24.40
N CYS A 251 -6.58 -44.66 24.27
CA CYS A 251 -5.50 -45.21 25.08
C CYS A 251 -4.24 -44.33 25.07
N LEU A 252 -3.71 -44.01 23.88
CA LEU A 252 -2.51 -43.19 23.73
C LEU A 252 -2.72 -41.74 24.17
N THR A 253 -3.92 -41.19 23.96
CA THR A 253 -4.30 -39.87 24.46
C THR A 253 -4.37 -39.88 25.98
N LYS A 254 -4.92 -40.93 26.59
CA LYS A 254 -4.99 -41.11 28.04
C LYS A 254 -3.59 -41.26 28.64
N TRP A 255 -2.71 -42.05 28.02
CA TRP A 255 -1.30 -42.14 28.40
C TRP A 255 -0.63 -40.77 28.42
N ARG A 256 -0.73 -40.00 27.32
CA ARG A 256 -0.12 -38.67 27.22
C ARG A 256 -0.67 -37.68 28.26
N ARG A 257 -1.93 -37.83 28.68
CA ARG A 257 -2.53 -36.98 29.73
C ARG A 257 -1.99 -37.29 31.12
N TYR A 258 -1.78 -38.56 31.44
CA TYR A 258 -1.32 -38.99 32.76
C TYR A 258 0.19 -39.01 32.89
N HIS A 259 0.91 -39.02 31.77
CA HIS A 259 2.35 -39.01 31.73
C HIS A 259 2.87 -37.56 31.62
N THR A 260 3.38 -37.02 32.72
CA THR A 260 3.79 -35.60 32.84
C THR A 260 4.90 -35.16 31.89
N ARG A 261 5.80 -36.08 31.48
CA ARG A 261 6.99 -35.81 30.65
C ARG A 261 7.08 -36.69 29.41
N ALA A 262 5.97 -36.88 28.69
CA ALA A 262 5.88 -37.88 27.63
C ALA A 262 6.83 -37.54 26.47
N LYS A 263 7.76 -38.45 26.15
CA LYS A 263 8.69 -38.30 25.02
C LYS A 263 8.40 -39.31 23.91
N MET A 264 8.94 -39.02 22.72
CA MET A 264 8.88 -39.95 21.58
C MET A 264 9.59 -41.28 21.90
N ASP A 265 10.75 -41.19 22.57
CA ASP A 265 11.58 -42.37 22.88
C ASP A 265 10.85 -43.38 23.77
N ASP A 266 10.02 -42.89 24.71
CA ASP A 266 9.22 -43.74 25.60
C ASP A 266 8.29 -44.67 24.82
N ILE A 267 7.70 -44.15 23.74
CA ILE A 267 6.81 -44.91 22.87
C ILE A 267 7.61 -45.88 22.00
N LEU A 268 8.76 -45.45 21.47
CA LEU A 268 9.63 -46.33 20.66
C LEU A 268 10.13 -47.51 21.48
N ILE A 269 10.52 -47.27 22.73
CA ILE A 269 10.92 -48.31 23.68
C ILE A 269 9.75 -49.26 23.98
N ALA A 270 8.55 -48.73 24.23
CA ALA A 270 7.36 -49.55 24.47
C ALA A 270 6.96 -50.40 23.26
N LEU A 271 7.04 -49.83 22.03
CA LEU A 271 6.81 -50.55 20.78
C LEU A 271 7.85 -51.66 20.54
N ALA A 272 9.11 -51.40 20.86
CA ALA A 272 10.17 -52.41 20.79
C ALA A 272 9.93 -53.57 21.78
N LYS A 273 9.44 -53.27 23.01
CA LYS A 273 9.10 -54.29 24.00
C LYS A 273 7.97 -55.23 23.55
N ILE A 274 6.98 -54.71 22.82
CA ILE A 274 5.91 -55.53 22.22
C ILE A 274 6.31 -56.13 20.86
N ARG A 275 7.57 -55.99 20.44
CA ARG A 275 8.15 -56.50 19.18
C ARG A 275 7.50 -55.94 17.91
N ARG A 276 6.89 -54.75 17.96
CA ARG A 276 6.33 -54.04 16.79
C ARG A 276 7.36 -53.11 16.15
N TYR A 277 8.45 -53.69 15.65
CA TYR A 277 9.55 -52.97 15.00
C TYR A 277 9.15 -52.33 13.66
N ASP A 278 8.10 -52.85 13.02
CA ASP A 278 7.45 -52.27 11.84
C ASP A 278 7.05 -50.82 12.10
N LEU A 279 6.36 -50.55 13.22
CA LEU A 279 5.90 -49.22 13.59
C LEU A 279 7.05 -48.30 13.99
N VAL A 280 8.05 -48.84 14.70
CA VAL A 280 9.26 -48.10 15.07
C VAL A 280 9.95 -47.53 13.83
N GLN A 281 10.15 -48.36 12.80
CA GLN A 281 10.77 -47.92 11.54
C GLN A 281 9.92 -46.88 10.81
N VAL A 282 8.59 -47.04 10.78
CA VAL A 282 7.69 -46.08 10.13
C VAL A 282 7.75 -44.71 10.81
N ILE A 283 7.75 -44.67 12.16
CA ILE A 283 7.84 -43.42 12.93
C ILE A 283 9.19 -42.75 12.69
N GLN A 284 10.29 -43.50 12.82
CA GLN A 284 11.63 -42.97 12.59
C GLN A 284 11.79 -42.44 11.15
N LYS A 285 11.25 -43.14 10.15
CA LYS A 285 11.33 -42.72 8.75
C LYS A 285 10.45 -41.52 8.43
N ARG A 286 9.21 -41.45 8.94
CA ARG A 286 8.27 -40.37 8.58
C ARG A 286 8.46 -39.11 9.40
N ILE A 287 8.74 -39.23 10.70
CA ILE A 287 8.75 -38.08 11.60
C ILE A 287 10.19 -37.61 11.85
N LEU A 288 11.12 -38.52 12.15
CA LEU A 288 12.50 -38.13 12.48
C LEU A 288 13.35 -37.77 11.26
N LYS A 289 13.12 -38.39 10.08
CA LYS A 289 13.85 -37.99 8.86
C LYS A 289 13.33 -36.71 8.22
N GLN A 290 12.02 -36.42 8.31
CA GLN A 290 11.46 -35.14 7.86
C GLN A 290 12.09 -33.96 8.60
N LYS A 291 12.36 -34.11 9.91
CA LYS A 291 13.08 -33.12 10.71
C LYS A 291 14.48 -32.83 10.18
N ARG A 292 15.25 -33.87 9.85
CA ARG A 292 16.58 -33.68 9.25
C ARG A 292 16.53 -32.98 7.90
N GLN A 293 15.54 -33.29 7.06
CA GLN A 293 15.40 -32.61 5.77
C GLN A 293 15.00 -31.14 5.94
N LEU A 294 14.08 -30.82 6.85
CA LEU A 294 13.73 -29.43 7.17
C LEU A 294 14.88 -28.65 7.81
N ASP A 295 15.70 -29.28 8.66
CA ASP A 295 16.88 -28.62 9.24
C ASP A 295 17.95 -28.29 8.17
N TYR A 296 17.98 -29.02 7.04
CA TYR A 296 18.83 -28.69 5.88
C TYR A 296 18.14 -27.71 4.91
N ASP A 297 16.81 -27.76 4.78
CA ASP A 297 16.04 -26.88 3.88
C ASP A 297 15.71 -25.51 4.51
N VAL A 298 15.87 -25.31 5.84
CA VAL A 298 15.73 -23.99 6.49
C VAL A 298 16.98 -23.10 6.29
N GLU A 299 18.05 -23.63 5.68
CA GLU A 299 19.05 -22.80 4.99
C GLU A 299 18.60 -22.38 3.58
N ASP A 300 17.30 -22.48 3.23
CA ASP A 300 16.75 -21.68 2.13
C ASP A 300 16.84 -20.20 2.51
N ILE A 301 17.89 -19.59 1.99
CA ILE A 301 18.14 -18.15 1.98
C ILE A 301 16.85 -17.48 1.52
N ASP A 302 16.16 -16.80 2.45
CA ASP A 302 15.03 -15.91 2.15
C ASP A 302 15.36 -15.15 0.86
N PRO A 303 14.54 -15.23 -0.20
CA PRO A 303 14.85 -14.60 -1.49
C PRO A 303 15.17 -13.11 -1.33
N ARG A 304 14.62 -12.45 -0.30
CA ARG A 304 14.96 -11.07 0.06
C ARG A 304 16.38 -10.93 0.60
N LYS A 305 16.86 -11.90 1.39
CA LYS A 305 18.23 -11.92 1.91
C LYS A 305 19.24 -12.11 0.77
N LYS A 306 18.93 -12.96 -0.21
CA LYS A 306 19.73 -13.11 -1.43
C LYS A 306 19.76 -11.82 -2.27
N GLU A 307 18.61 -11.17 -2.42
CA GLU A 307 18.50 -9.89 -3.12
C GLU A 307 19.29 -8.77 -2.41
N ILE A 308 19.22 -8.71 -1.08
CA ILE A 308 20.01 -7.78 -0.25
C ILE A 308 21.51 -8.06 -0.38
N GLU A 309 21.95 -9.32 -0.37
CA GLU A 309 23.35 -9.68 -0.58
C GLU A 309 23.84 -9.30 -1.98
N ASP A 310 23.04 -9.51 -3.01
CA ASP A 310 23.36 -9.12 -4.38
C ASP A 310 23.43 -7.59 -4.55
N LEU A 311 22.53 -6.86 -3.90
CA LEU A 311 22.56 -5.39 -3.85
C LEU A 311 23.81 -4.89 -3.12
N ASN A 312 24.15 -5.47 -1.97
CA ASN A 312 25.36 -5.11 -1.23
C ASN A 312 26.63 -5.40 -2.03
N LYS A 313 26.69 -6.52 -2.77
CA LYS A 313 27.80 -6.82 -3.70
C LYS A 313 27.92 -5.79 -4.82
N LYS A 314 26.78 -5.38 -5.41
CA LYS A 314 26.76 -4.34 -6.45
C LYS A 314 27.22 -2.99 -5.90
N LEU A 315 26.75 -2.62 -4.71
CA LEU A 315 27.11 -1.38 -4.02
C LEU A 315 28.61 -1.34 -3.73
N ASN A 316 29.17 -2.41 -3.17
CA ASN A 316 30.61 -2.51 -2.87
C ASN A 316 31.47 -2.43 -4.14
N LYS A 317 31.06 -3.08 -5.24
CA LYS A 317 31.74 -2.93 -6.54
C LYS A 317 31.70 -1.49 -7.04
N LEU A 318 30.62 -0.77 -6.79
CA LEU A 318 30.47 0.62 -7.19
C LEU A 318 31.39 1.53 -6.37
N PHE A 319 31.47 1.31 -5.05
CA PHE A 319 32.42 2.00 -4.17
C PHE A 319 33.88 1.76 -4.56
N GLU A 320 34.26 0.52 -4.88
CA GLU A 320 35.61 0.22 -5.36
C GLU A 320 35.93 0.91 -6.69
N LYS A 321 34.96 1.00 -7.61
CA LYS A 321 35.14 1.74 -8.88
C LYS A 321 35.30 3.25 -8.66
N ILE A 322 34.59 3.82 -7.70
CA ILE A 322 34.75 5.23 -7.30
C ILE A 322 36.13 5.44 -6.68
N LYS A 323 36.53 4.58 -5.74
CA LYS A 323 37.84 4.64 -5.06
C LYS A 323 39.01 4.54 -6.04
N ASN A 324 38.87 3.72 -7.07
CA ASN A 324 39.89 3.53 -8.12
C ASN A 324 39.84 4.61 -9.21
N GLY A 325 39.03 5.67 -9.05
CA GLY A 325 38.91 6.77 -10.01
C GLY A 325 38.32 6.38 -11.37
N GLN A 326 37.75 5.17 -11.49
CA GLN A 326 37.15 4.68 -12.74
C GLN A 326 35.80 5.34 -13.02
N ILE A 327 35.13 5.85 -11.99
CA ILE A 327 33.91 6.64 -12.10
C ILE A 327 34.27 8.04 -11.58
N GLN A 328 34.33 9.02 -12.48
CA GLN A 328 34.40 10.42 -12.09
C GLN A 328 33.08 10.78 -11.42
N THR A 329 33.12 11.11 -10.14
CA THR A 329 31.96 11.64 -9.42
C THR A 329 31.70 13.06 -9.90
N HIS A 330 31.15 13.22 -11.11
CA HIS A 330 30.45 14.45 -11.43
C HIS A 330 29.26 14.53 -10.47
N GLU A 331 29.24 15.61 -9.68
CA GLU A 331 28.31 15.92 -8.60
C GLU A 331 26.92 15.30 -8.81
N THR A 332 26.73 14.08 -8.31
CA THR A 332 25.47 13.37 -8.42
C THR A 332 24.69 13.70 -7.16
N TYR A 333 23.84 14.71 -7.26
CA TYR A 333 22.91 15.09 -6.20
C TYR A 333 22.01 13.89 -5.92
N VAL A 334 22.16 13.28 -4.73
CA VAL A 334 21.23 12.27 -4.25
C VAL A 334 19.98 13.02 -3.77
N TYR A 335 18.99 13.14 -4.65
CA TYR A 335 17.68 13.64 -4.27
C TYR A 335 16.99 12.59 -3.40
N SER A 336 16.85 12.87 -2.10
CA SER A 336 15.97 12.11 -1.21
C SER A 336 14.53 12.27 -1.71
N SER A 337 13.94 11.20 -2.21
CA SER A 337 12.53 11.15 -2.63
C SER A 337 11.55 10.94 -1.47
N LEU A 338 12.01 11.04 -0.22
CA LEU A 338 11.12 11.08 0.95
C LEU A 338 10.56 12.50 1.07
N GLY A 339 9.32 12.63 0.62
CA GLY A 339 8.68 13.91 0.34
C GLY A 339 8.52 14.83 1.55
N CYS A 340 8.77 16.10 1.29
CA CYS A 340 7.99 17.26 1.70
C CYS A 340 8.43 18.41 0.77
N GLY A 341 7.52 19.34 0.46
CA GLY A 341 7.79 20.46 -0.43
C GLY A 341 9.01 21.28 0.02
N THR A 342 9.64 21.94 -0.96
CA THR A 342 10.92 22.68 -0.88
C THR A 342 12.15 21.81 -0.65
N VAL A 343 12.86 21.52 -1.75
CA VAL A 343 14.13 20.77 -1.75
C VAL A 343 15.27 21.78 -1.59
N ASP A 344 15.73 21.96 -0.37
CA ASP A 344 17.05 22.56 -0.14
C ASP A 344 18.13 21.47 -0.34
N PRO A 345 19.23 21.76 -1.06
CA PRO A 345 20.31 20.80 -1.25
C PRO A 345 20.99 20.49 0.09
N VAL A 346 20.86 19.24 0.54
CA VAL A 346 21.53 18.74 1.74
C VAL A 346 23.02 18.56 1.46
N ARG A 347 23.82 19.53 1.95
CA ARG A 347 25.29 19.51 2.13
C ARG A 347 26.14 19.20 0.89
N LYS A 348 26.86 20.23 0.42
CA LYS A 348 28.08 20.06 -0.39
C LYS A 348 29.15 19.37 0.45
N TYR A 349 29.54 18.15 0.07
CA TYR A 349 30.79 17.57 0.53
C TYR A 349 31.91 18.11 -0.35
N HIS A 350 32.69 19.05 0.19
CA HIS A 350 33.97 19.38 -0.42
C HIS A 350 34.91 18.19 -0.21
N GLY A 351 35.29 17.56 -1.31
CA GLY A 351 36.38 16.59 -1.31
C GLY A 351 37.63 17.28 -0.77
N LEU A 352 38.12 16.80 0.36
CA LEU A 352 39.43 17.19 0.88
C LEU A 352 40.46 16.72 -0.15
N SER A 353 41.01 17.68 -0.90
CA SER A 353 42.21 17.50 -1.69
C SER A 353 43.37 17.26 -0.72
N THR A 354 43.80 16.01 -0.59
CA THR A 354 45.06 15.67 0.05
C THR A 354 46.20 16.06 -0.89
N HIS A 355 47.00 17.04 -0.47
CA HIS A 355 48.37 17.21 -0.95
C HIS A 355 49.29 16.21 -0.26
#